data_AF-A0A938E1M7-F1
#
_entry.id   AF-A0A938E1M7-F1
#
_cell.length_a   1.000
_cell.length_b   1.000
_cell.length_c   1.000
_cell.angle_alpha   90.00
_cell.angle_beta   90.00
_cell.angle_gamma   90.00
#
_symmetry.space_group_name_H-M   'P 1'
#
loop_
_entity.id
_entity.type
_entity.pdbx_description
1 polymer ?
#
loop_
_entity_poly.entity_id
_entity_poly.type
_entity_poly.pdbx_seq_one_letter_code
_entity_poly.pdbx_strand_id
1 'polypeptide(L)'
;MIAQLSDEYYVRALEERDLQGPYPAWFQDQEVCRFNSHGKFLKTEQYFRDFLKALDREDRVVWAMCHRTDGHIGNISLQGLSFINRSADFAILLGDRR
;
A
#
# COMPACT_ATOMS: atom_id res chain seq x y z
N MET A 1 -8.80 9.09 -7.97
CA MET A 1 -7.92 9.97 -7.15
C MET A 1 -8.70 10.34 -5.91
N ILE A 2 -8.09 10.23 -4.71
CA ILE A 2 -8.72 10.58 -3.42
C ILE A 2 -8.25 11.96 -2.95
N ALA A 3 -6.95 12.22 -3.03
CA ALA A 3 -6.38 13.53 -2.71
C ALA A 3 -5.13 13.78 -3.56
N GLN A 4 -4.91 15.04 -3.94
CA GLN A 4 -3.67 15.51 -4.53
C GLN A 4 -2.78 16.08 -3.41
N LEU A 5 -1.52 15.68 -3.35
CA LEU A 5 -0.56 16.11 -2.33
C LEU A 5 0.32 17.25 -2.85
N SER A 6 0.70 17.19 -4.12
CA SER A 6 1.40 18.25 -4.86
C SER A 6 1.08 18.18 -6.35
N ASP A 7 1.72 19.00 -7.17
CA ASP A 7 1.60 18.93 -8.62
C ASP A 7 2.06 17.59 -9.21
N GLU A 8 2.88 16.81 -8.50
CA GLU A 8 3.45 15.56 -9.02
C GLU A 8 2.94 14.31 -8.29
N TYR A 9 2.40 14.48 -7.08
CA TYR A 9 2.02 13.36 -6.22
C TYR A 9 0.55 13.40 -5.82
N TYR A 10 -0.07 12.22 -5.83
CA TYR A 10 -1.45 12.03 -5.40
C TYR A 10 -1.64 10.67 -4.75
N VAL A 11 -2.73 10.52 -4.01
CA VAL A 11 -3.17 9.23 -3.47
C VAL A 11 -4.49 8.80 -4.10
N ARG A 12 -4.66 7.50 -4.27
CA ARG A 12 -5.92 6.88 -4.70
C ARG A 12 -6.11 5.55 -3.96
N ALA A 13 -7.29 4.96 -4.08
CA ALA A 13 -7.52 3.60 -3.63
C ALA A 13 -6.48 2.66 -4.27
N LEU A 14 -6.04 1.67 -3.50
CA LEU A 14 -5.32 0.52 -4.03
C LEU A 14 -6.28 -0.29 -4.91
N GLU A 15 -5.86 -0.68 -6.09
CA GLU A 15 -6.71 -1.31 -7.10
C GLU A 15 -6.07 -2.59 -7.65
N GLU A 16 -6.88 -3.45 -8.29
CA GLU A 16 -6.40 -4.73 -8.82
C GLU A 16 -5.27 -4.57 -9.84
N ARG A 17 -5.28 -3.49 -10.63
CA ARG A 17 -4.19 -3.18 -11.58
C ARG A 17 -2.84 -2.98 -10.91
N ASP A 18 -2.81 -2.59 -9.63
CA ASP A 18 -1.57 -2.44 -8.87
C ASP A 18 -0.88 -3.79 -8.64
N LEU A 19 -1.68 -4.88 -8.54
CA LEU A 19 -1.16 -6.22 -8.37
C LEU A 19 -0.46 -6.75 -9.63
N GLN A 20 -0.72 -6.16 -10.78
CA GLN A 20 -0.03 -6.48 -12.05
C GLN A 20 1.25 -5.64 -12.22
N GLY A 21 1.45 -4.63 -11.38
CA GLY A 21 2.61 -3.75 -11.38
C GLY A 21 3.71 -4.20 -10.41
N PRO A 22 4.62 -3.30 -10.02
CA PRO A 22 5.74 -3.63 -9.12
C PRO A 22 5.31 -3.87 -7.66
N TYR A 23 4.07 -3.56 -7.30
CA TYR A 23 3.58 -3.60 -5.91
C TYR A 23 3.83 -4.95 -5.21
N PRO A 24 3.46 -6.14 -5.77
CA PRO A 24 3.72 -7.41 -5.10
C PRO A 24 5.21 -7.73 -4.89
N ALA A 25 6.08 -7.21 -5.76
CA ALA A 25 7.52 -7.45 -5.68
C ALA A 25 8.13 -6.70 -4.48
N TRP A 26 7.62 -5.52 -4.14
CA TRP A 26 8.06 -4.74 -2.98
C TRP A 26 7.93 -5.52 -1.66
N PHE A 27 6.84 -6.29 -1.52
CA PHE A 27 6.59 -7.12 -0.33
C PHE A 27 7.45 -8.40 -0.27
N GLN A 28 8.27 -8.63 -1.28
CA GLN A 28 9.22 -9.74 -1.36
C GLN A 28 10.69 -9.25 -1.38
N ASP A 29 10.90 -7.94 -1.52
CA ASP A 29 12.22 -7.30 -1.53
C ASP A 29 12.71 -7.05 -0.09
N GLN A 30 13.87 -7.63 0.25
CA GLN A 30 14.44 -7.56 1.61
C GLN A 30 14.90 -6.18 2.02
N GLU A 31 15.34 -5.35 1.07
CA GLU A 31 15.79 -4.00 1.38
C GLU A 31 14.59 -3.07 1.59
N VAL A 32 13.58 -3.16 0.71
CA VAL A 32 12.31 -2.45 0.89
C VAL A 32 11.64 -2.84 2.21
N CYS A 33 11.69 -4.11 2.57
CA CYS A 33 11.06 -4.64 3.79
C CYS A 33 11.98 -4.66 5.02
N ARG A 34 13.19 -4.08 4.96
CA ARG A 34 14.22 -4.19 6.01
C ARG A 34 13.72 -3.83 7.41
N PHE A 35 12.75 -2.92 7.52
CA PHE A 35 12.23 -2.41 8.78
C PHE A 35 10.80 -2.87 9.10
N ASN A 36 10.27 -3.88 8.40
CA ASN A 36 8.93 -4.38 8.63
C ASN A 36 8.86 -5.93 8.63
N SER A 37 7.64 -6.47 8.70
CA SER A 37 7.39 -7.92 8.77
C SER A 37 7.25 -8.60 7.42
N HIS A 38 7.23 -7.85 6.31
CA HIS A 38 7.12 -8.38 4.95
C HIS A 38 8.48 -8.91 4.45
N GLY A 39 8.52 -9.49 3.26
CA GLY A 39 9.73 -10.09 2.69
C GLY A 39 10.16 -11.42 3.30
N LYS A 40 9.66 -11.81 4.48
CA LYS A 40 10.15 -13.01 5.20
C LYS A 40 9.73 -14.35 4.57
N PHE A 41 8.65 -14.34 3.80
CA PHE A 41 8.06 -15.54 3.20
C PHE A 41 7.59 -15.25 1.79
N LEU A 42 7.71 -16.25 0.91
CA LEU A 42 7.20 -16.17 -0.46
C LEU A 42 5.68 -16.06 -0.45
N LYS A 43 5.15 -15.16 -1.29
CA LYS A 43 3.72 -14.93 -1.46
C LYS A 43 3.33 -15.22 -2.90
N THR A 44 2.20 -15.89 -3.07
CA THR A 44 1.62 -16.16 -4.38
C THR A 44 0.85 -14.94 -4.88
N GLU A 45 0.55 -14.89 -6.17
CA GLU A 45 -0.34 -13.88 -6.73
C GLU A 45 -1.73 -13.92 -6.05
N GLN A 46 -2.25 -15.13 -5.80
CA GLN A 46 -3.52 -15.32 -5.11
C GLN A 46 -3.55 -14.66 -3.72
N TYR A 47 -2.44 -14.74 -2.97
CA TYR A 47 -2.33 -14.07 -1.67
C TYR A 47 -2.57 -12.56 -1.78
N PHE A 48 -2.03 -11.89 -2.81
CA PHE A 48 -2.21 -10.46 -2.98
C PHE A 48 -3.64 -10.10 -3.42
N ARG A 49 -4.28 -10.96 -4.21
CA ARG A 49 -5.70 -10.81 -4.57
C ARG A 49 -6.59 -10.93 -3.34
N ASP A 50 -6.31 -11.90 -2.48
CA ASP A 50 -7.05 -12.10 -1.23
C ASP A 50 -6.78 -10.97 -0.24
N PHE A 51 -5.55 -10.47 -0.17
CA PHE A 51 -5.20 -9.29 0.60
C PHE A 51 -6.02 -8.08 0.15
N LEU A 52 -6.08 -7.78 -1.16
CA LEU A 52 -6.84 -6.65 -1.69
C LEU A 52 -8.33 -6.76 -1.34
N LYS A 53 -8.92 -7.95 -1.48
CA LYS A 53 -10.32 -8.21 -1.07
C LYS A 53 -10.53 -7.99 0.43
N ALA A 54 -9.58 -8.39 1.26
CA ALA A 54 -9.66 -8.23 2.71
C ALA A 54 -9.56 -6.76 3.18
N LEU A 55 -9.20 -5.83 2.30
CA LEU A 55 -9.19 -4.39 2.59
C LEU A 55 -10.59 -3.77 2.58
N ASP A 56 -11.60 -4.45 2.04
CA ASP A 56 -12.99 -3.97 2.01
C ASP A 56 -13.64 -4.08 3.40
N ARG A 57 -13.18 -3.21 4.30
CA ARG A 57 -13.55 -3.14 5.72
C ARG A 57 -13.47 -1.70 6.21
N GLU A 58 -14.28 -1.38 7.21
CA GLU A 58 -14.37 -0.02 7.78
C GLU A 58 -13.25 0.31 8.79
N ASP A 59 -12.51 -0.70 9.27
CA ASP A 59 -11.47 -0.57 10.31
C ASP A 59 -10.07 -0.25 9.75
N ARG A 60 -9.94 -0.10 8.43
CA ARG A 60 -8.66 0.14 7.77
C ARG A 60 -8.85 0.83 6.42
N VAL A 61 -7.78 1.43 5.93
CA VAL A 61 -7.68 1.92 4.56
C VAL A 61 -6.24 1.79 4.08
N VAL A 62 -6.07 1.44 2.81
CA VAL A 62 -4.77 1.43 2.12
C VAL A 62 -4.91 2.27 0.86
N TRP A 63 -4.04 3.27 0.74
CA TRP A 63 -3.95 4.12 -0.43
C TRP A 63 -2.66 3.84 -1.20
N ALA A 64 -2.79 3.72 -2.51
CA ALA A 64 -1.64 3.79 -3.40
C ALA A 64 -1.15 5.25 -3.46
N MET A 65 0.13 5.45 -3.15
CA MET A 65 0.86 6.69 -3.44
C MET A 65 1.31 6.64 -4.89
N CYS A 66 0.97 7.68 -5.65
CA CYS A 66 1.26 7.74 -7.07
C CYS A 66 2.03 9.01 -7.42
N HIS A 67 3.11 8.84 -8.16
CA HIS A 67 3.78 9.88 -8.92
C HIS A 67 3.14 9.98 -10.31
N ARG A 68 3.02 11.19 -10.88
CA ARG A 68 2.33 11.40 -12.16
C ARG A 68 3.00 10.67 -13.33
N THR A 69 4.33 10.62 -13.39
CA THR A 69 5.04 9.94 -14.47
C THR A 69 5.31 8.49 -14.17
N ASP A 70 5.71 8.17 -12.95
CA ASP A 70 6.20 6.82 -12.61
C ASP A 70 5.08 5.89 -12.13
N GLY A 71 3.90 6.43 -11.87
CA GLY A 71 2.74 5.66 -11.43
C GLY A 71 2.81 5.33 -9.94
N HIS A 72 2.45 4.10 -9.58
CA HIS A 72 2.38 3.67 -8.18
C HIS A 72 3.79 3.43 -7.63
N ILE A 73 4.14 4.13 -6.55
CA ILE A 73 5.50 4.13 -5.96
C ILE A 73 5.57 3.58 -4.53
N GLY A 74 4.41 3.41 -3.90
CA GLY A 74 4.30 2.94 -2.52
C GLY A 74 2.88 3.03 -2.01
N ASN A 75 2.65 2.70 -0.74
CA ASN A 75 1.34 2.84 -0.12
C ASN A 75 1.41 3.49 1.27
N ILE A 76 0.30 4.11 1.63
CA ILE A 76 0.02 4.59 2.98
C ILE A 76 -1.17 3.79 3.49
N SER A 77 -1.12 3.38 4.75
CA SER A 77 -2.24 2.71 5.39
C SER A 77 -2.57 3.32 6.75
N LEU A 78 -3.87 3.33 7.04
CA LEU A 78 -4.39 3.47 8.39
C LEU A 78 -5.03 2.14 8.75
N GLN A 79 -4.64 1.55 9.87
CA GLN A 79 -5.12 0.26 10.32
C GLN A 79 -5.59 0.35 11.78
N GLY A 80 -6.47 -0.56 12.19
CA GLY A 80 -6.99 -0.56 13.56
C GLY A 80 -7.72 0.74 13.91
N LEU A 81 -8.46 1.31 12.94
CA LEU A 81 -9.20 2.57 13.13
C LEU A 81 -10.17 2.42 14.32
N SER A 82 -9.90 3.17 15.38
CA SER A 82 -10.80 3.32 16.51
C SER A 82 -11.57 4.62 16.39
N PHE A 83 -12.80 4.54 15.88
CA PHE A 83 -13.67 5.73 15.74
C PHE A 83 -14.03 6.36 17.09
N ILE A 84 -14.08 5.55 18.16
CA ILE A 84 -14.34 6.02 19.53
C ILE A 84 -13.14 6.82 20.06
N ASN A 85 -11.94 6.25 19.98
CA ASN A 85 -10.73 6.87 20.53
C ASN A 85 -10.05 7.85 19.56
N ARG A 86 -10.52 7.93 18.31
CA ARG A 86 -9.97 8.73 17.22
C ARG A 86 -8.48 8.44 16.97
N SER A 87 -8.14 7.16 16.96
CA SER A 87 -6.77 6.68 16.78
C SER A 87 -6.68 5.62 15.67
N ALA A 88 -5.48 5.47 15.11
CA ALA A 88 -5.16 4.46 14.11
C ALA A 88 -3.66 4.18 14.10
N ASP A 89 -3.27 3.01 13.60
CA ASP A 89 -1.90 2.70 13.24
C ASP A 89 -1.62 3.26 11.86
N PHE A 90 -0.58 4.09 11.75
CA PHE A 90 -0.13 4.69 10.50
C PHE A 90 1.11 3.96 9.99
N ALA A 91 1.05 3.44 8.76
CA ALA A 91 2.17 2.76 8.13
C ALA A 91 2.39 3.24 6.69
N ILE A 92 3.66 3.30 6.31
CA ILE A 92 4.11 3.67 4.97
C ILE A 92 5.00 2.54 4.43
N LEU A 93 4.79 2.17 3.17
CA LEU A 93 5.72 1.37 2.39
C LEU A 93 6.12 2.17 1.14
N LEU A 94 7.42 2.42 0.97
CA LEU A 94 7.98 2.97 -0.25
C LEU A 94 8.68 1.82 -0.98
N GLY A 95 8.25 1.53 -2.20
CA GLY A 95 8.70 0.35 -2.92
C GLY A 95 9.51 0.66 -4.18
N ASP A 96 9.21 1.76 -4.87
CA ASP A 96 10.06 2.22 -5.97
C ASP A 96 11.29 2.97 -5.40
N ARG A 97 12.44 2.77 -6.04
CA ARG A 97 13.74 3.33 -5.62
C ARG A 97 14.21 4.47 -6.54
N ARG A 98 13.32 4.98 -7.39
CA ARG A 98 13.62 6.00 -8.41
C ARG A 98 13.43 7.41 -7.87
#